data_AF-A0A970ISY1-F1
#
_entry.id   AF-A0A970ISY1-F1
#
_cell.length_a   1.000
_cell.length_b   1.000
_cell.length_c   1.000
_cell.angle_alpha   90.00
_cell.angle_beta   90.00
_cell.angle_gamma   90.00
#
_symmetry.space_group_name_H-M   'P 1'
#
loop_
_entity.id
_entity.type
_entity.pdbx_description
1 polymer ?
#
loop_
_entity_poly.entity_id
_entity_poly.type
_entity_poly.pdbx_seq_one_letter_code
_entity_poly.pdbx_strand_id
1 'polypeptide(L)'
;MGRQRIFKRMRISDKHIIASVITVIVILMGILFRVQIGSMFRSVFGSGSEKETELTGTNIIFEIGKSYSLEHIDSNVYKITDRKGKSVKFAELEQNGSEVIFEDKDGRRHKFFVSESAMYLGTEE
;
A
#
# COMPACT_ATOMS: atom_id res chain seq x y z
N MET A 1 21.41 -36.80 46.18
CA MET A 1 22.08 -35.50 45.95
C MET A 1 21.47 -34.82 44.74
N GLY A 2 20.54 -33.88 44.96
CA GLY A 2 19.80 -33.21 43.88
C GLY A 2 20.53 -31.95 43.38
N ARG A 3 20.90 -31.92 42.11
CA ARG A 3 21.45 -30.71 41.45
C ARG A 3 20.32 -29.72 41.18
N GLN A 4 20.17 -28.71 42.04
CA GLN A 4 19.36 -27.52 41.72
C GLN A 4 20.02 -26.79 40.55
N ARG A 5 19.36 -26.79 39.39
CA ARG A 5 19.73 -25.94 38.25
C ARG A 5 19.35 -24.50 38.59
N ILE A 6 20.34 -23.69 38.93
CA ILE A 6 20.18 -22.26 39.14
C ILE A 6 19.89 -21.63 37.77
N PHE A 7 18.62 -21.36 37.48
CA PHE A 7 18.23 -20.52 36.36
C PHE A 7 18.75 -19.10 36.64
N LYS A 8 19.82 -18.73 35.93
CA LYS A 8 20.40 -17.39 35.93
C LYS A 8 19.29 -16.44 35.43
N ARG A 9 18.63 -15.70 36.34
CA ARG A 9 17.72 -14.62 35.97
C ARG A 9 18.52 -13.58 35.19
N MET A 10 18.39 -13.61 33.88
CA MET A 10 18.94 -12.59 33.00
C MET A 10 18.16 -11.30 33.31
N ARG A 11 18.83 -10.33 33.97
CA ARG A 11 18.24 -9.00 34.19
C ARG A 11 18.07 -8.36 32.80
N ILE A 12 16.85 -8.39 32.30
CA ILE A 12 16.48 -7.66 31.08
C ILE A 12 16.63 -6.18 31.44
N SER A 13 17.63 -5.53 30.86
CA SER A 13 17.84 -4.10 31.08
C SER A 13 16.66 -3.34 30.46
N ASP A 14 16.15 -2.31 31.14
CA ASP A 14 15.01 -1.50 30.70
C ASP A 14 15.10 -1.03 29.24
N LYS A 15 16.33 -0.82 28.74
CA LYS A 15 16.61 -0.49 27.33
C LYS A 15 16.10 -1.54 26.33
N HIS A 16 16.17 -2.83 26.70
CA HIS A 16 15.69 -3.95 25.88
C HIS A 16 14.17 -4.05 25.91
N ILE A 17 13.55 -3.71 27.06
CA ILE A 17 12.09 -3.65 27.20
C ILE A 17 11.55 -2.52 26.34
N ILE A 18 12.14 -1.33 26.44
CA ILE A 18 11.77 -0.16 25.63
C ILE A 18 11.93 -0.48 24.14
N ALA A 19 13.07 -1.05 23.72
CA ALA A 19 13.30 -1.43 22.33
C ALA A 19 12.24 -2.44 21.84
N SER A 20 11.97 -3.50 22.63
CA SER A 20 10.97 -4.51 22.27
C SER A 20 9.56 -3.92 22.15
N VAL A 21 9.18 -3.00 23.04
CA VAL A 21 7.87 -2.33 22.99
C VAL A 21 7.75 -1.45 21.75
N ILE A 22 8.80 -0.68 21.43
CA ILE A 22 8.83 0.14 20.21
C ILE A 22 8.70 -0.74 18.96
N THR A 23 9.44 -1.85 18.89
CA THR A 23 9.36 -2.78 17.75
C THR A 23 7.95 -3.35 17.57
N VAL A 24 7.28 -3.74 18.66
CA VAL A 24 5.90 -4.25 18.60
C VAL A 24 4.92 -3.17 18.13
N ILE A 25 5.06 -1.92 18.60
CA ILE A 25 4.21 -0.80 18.17
C ILE A 25 4.38 -0.53 16.67
N VAL A 26 5.63 -0.52 16.16
CA VAL A 26 5.90 -0.33 14.73
C VAL A 26 5.27 -1.43 13.87
N ILE A 27 5.37 -2.68 14.31
CA ILE A 27 4.75 -3.82 13.61
C ILE A 27 3.22 -3.69 13.63
N LEU A 28 2.63 -3.35 14.78
CA LEU A 28 1.18 -3.16 14.91
C LEU A 28 0.67 -2.02 14.03
N MET A 29 1.37 -0.89 13.98
CA MET A 29 1.03 0.23 13.11
C MET A 29 1.14 -0.15 11.63
N GLY A 30 2.17 -0.91 11.24
CA GLY A 30 2.30 -1.43 9.87
C GLY A 30 1.16 -2.37 9.47
N ILE A 31 0.70 -3.24 10.37
CA ILE A 31 -0.43 -4.15 10.12
C ILE A 31 -1.75 -3.36 10.05
N LEU A 32 -1.99 -2.42 10.96
CA LEU A 32 -3.20 -1.59 10.96
C LEU A 32 -3.29 -0.74 9.69
N PHE A 33 -2.16 -0.21 9.21
CA PHE A 33 -2.08 0.53 7.95
C PHE A 33 -2.52 -0.35 6.76
N ARG A 34 -1.99 -1.57 6.66
CA ARG A 34 -2.37 -2.56 5.62
C ARG A 34 -3.86 -2.94 5.70
N VAL A 35 -4.40 -3.13 6.91
CA VAL A 35 -5.81 -3.52 7.11
C VAL A 35 -6.77 -2.37 6.78
N GLN A 36 -6.43 -1.12 7.11
CA GLN A 36 -7.25 0.03 6.74
C GLN A 36 -7.33 0.20 5.22
N ILE A 37 -6.19 0.08 4.54
CA ILE A 37 -6.12 0.14 3.07
C ILE A 37 -6.96 -0.99 2.45
N GLY A 38 -6.75 -2.25 2.86
CA GLY A 38 -7.50 -3.40 2.34
C GLY A 38 -9.02 -3.34 2.60
N SER A 39 -9.43 -2.79 3.74
CA SER A 39 -10.86 -2.58 4.06
C SER A 39 -11.49 -1.46 3.21
N MET A 40 -10.74 -0.40 2.90
CA MET A 40 -11.20 0.68 2.01
C MET A 40 -11.27 0.23 0.55
N PHE A 41 -10.32 -0.59 0.08
CA PHE A 41 -10.41 -1.27 -1.21
C PHE A 41 -11.71 -2.07 -1.33
N ARG A 42 -12.06 -2.87 -0.31
CA ARG A 42 -13.27 -3.69 -0.39
C ARG A 42 -14.57 -2.87 -0.44
N SER A 43 -14.64 -1.70 0.20
CA SER A 43 -15.83 -0.84 0.11
C SER A 43 -15.90 -0.06 -1.20
N VAL A 44 -14.76 0.41 -1.71
CA VAL A 44 -14.69 1.23 -2.95
C VAL A 44 -14.88 0.38 -4.21
N PHE A 45 -14.37 -0.86 -4.22
CA PHE A 45 -14.51 -1.78 -5.34
C PHE A 45 -15.70 -2.74 -5.20
N GLY A 46 -16.33 -2.82 -4.02
CA GLY A 46 -17.43 -3.76 -3.74
C GLY A 46 -18.84 -3.15 -3.71
N SER A 47 -18.98 -1.82 -3.74
CA SER A 47 -20.26 -1.11 -3.55
C SER A 47 -20.76 -0.33 -4.78
N GLY A 48 -20.34 -0.71 -5.99
CA GLY A 48 -20.79 -0.08 -7.24
C GLY A 48 -21.78 -0.97 -8.00
N SER A 49 -23.07 -0.85 -7.71
CA SER A 49 -24.13 -1.39 -8.56
C SER A 49 -24.21 -0.58 -9.87
N GLU A 50 -24.03 -1.26 -10.99
CA GLU A 50 -24.60 -0.99 -12.32
C GLU A 50 -24.32 0.39 -12.98
N LYS A 51 -23.66 0.31 -14.15
CA LYS A 51 -23.58 1.32 -15.22
C LYS A 51 -22.55 2.45 -15.06
N GLU A 52 -21.27 2.09 -15.01
CA GLU A 52 -20.24 3.03 -15.49
C GLU A 52 -18.97 2.28 -15.88
N THR A 53 -19.02 1.53 -16.99
CA THR A 53 -17.84 0.99 -17.71
C THR A 53 -16.70 0.51 -16.78
N GLU A 54 -17.06 -0.17 -15.70
CA GLU A 54 -16.11 -0.55 -14.67
C GLU A 54 -15.40 -1.80 -15.19
N LEU A 55 -14.39 -1.55 -16.01
CA LEU A 55 -13.39 -2.54 -16.41
C LEU A 55 -12.56 -2.87 -15.18
N THR A 56 -13.19 -3.66 -14.32
CA THR A 56 -12.58 -4.51 -13.31
C THR A 56 -11.44 -5.29 -13.97
N GLY A 57 -10.20 -4.92 -13.68
CA GLY A 57 -9.00 -5.62 -14.16
C GLY A 57 -8.16 -4.80 -15.11
N THR A 58 -6.88 -4.63 -14.73
CA THR A 58 -5.65 -4.57 -15.53
C THR A 58 -5.75 -4.35 -17.05
N ASN A 59 -6.61 -3.46 -17.53
CA ASN A 59 -6.81 -3.24 -18.97
C ASN A 59 -5.89 -2.15 -19.52
N ILE A 60 -5.17 -1.46 -18.64
CA ILE A 60 -4.04 -0.61 -18.99
C ILE A 60 -2.80 -1.48 -18.84
N ILE A 61 -2.10 -1.67 -19.94
CA ILE A 61 -0.73 -2.18 -19.93
C ILE A 61 0.14 -0.96 -19.64
N PHE A 62 0.68 -0.91 -18.43
CA PHE A 62 1.59 0.17 -18.05
C PHE A 62 2.97 -0.05 -18.68
N GLU A 63 3.45 0.96 -19.38
CA GLU A 63 4.78 0.96 -20.00
C GLU A 63 5.69 1.91 -19.23
N ILE A 64 6.89 1.46 -18.89
CA ILE A 64 7.86 2.26 -18.13
C ILE A 64 8.19 3.54 -18.91
N GLY A 65 8.18 4.68 -18.23
CA GLY A 65 8.45 6.00 -18.82
C GLY A 65 7.25 6.63 -19.53
N LYS A 66 6.10 5.95 -19.64
CA LYS A 66 4.88 6.59 -20.14
C LYS A 66 4.16 7.37 -19.04
N SER A 67 3.68 8.55 -19.43
CA SER A 67 2.82 9.39 -18.60
C SER A 67 1.34 9.08 -18.83
N TYR A 68 0.62 8.99 -17.72
CA TYR A 68 -0.81 8.76 -17.64
C TYR A 68 -1.47 9.92 -16.89
N SER A 69 -2.74 10.16 -17.17
CA SER A 69 -3.54 11.13 -16.42
C SER A 69 -3.86 10.56 -15.04
N LEU A 70 -3.70 11.37 -14.01
CA LEU A 70 -3.99 11.00 -12.62
C LEU A 70 -5.11 11.91 -12.11
N GLU A 71 -6.16 11.30 -11.57
CA GLU A 71 -7.30 12.00 -10.99
C GLU A 71 -7.55 11.47 -9.58
N HIS A 72 -7.64 12.36 -8.61
CA HIS A 72 -8.01 12.00 -7.24
C HIS A 72 -9.53 11.81 -7.16
N ILE A 73 -9.98 10.65 -6.68
CA ILE A 73 -11.41 10.34 -6.57
C ILE A 73 -11.90 10.55 -5.14
N ASP A 74 -11.16 10.00 -4.17
CA ASP A 74 -11.52 9.97 -2.76
C ASP A 74 -10.24 9.85 -1.93
N SER A 75 -10.29 10.16 -0.64
CA SER A 75 -9.22 10.13 0.38
C SER A 75 -7.87 9.63 -0.13
N ASN A 76 -7.72 8.32 -0.36
CA ASN A 76 -6.50 7.68 -0.85
C ASN A 76 -6.70 6.93 -2.18
N VAL A 77 -7.79 7.15 -2.91
CA VAL A 77 -8.11 6.46 -4.16
C VAL A 77 -7.93 7.38 -5.34
N TYR A 78 -7.16 6.90 -6.31
CA TYR A 78 -6.82 7.61 -7.53
C TYR A 78 -7.26 6.82 -8.76
N LYS A 79 -7.68 7.54 -9.81
CA LYS A 79 -7.96 7.00 -11.13
C LYS A 79 -6.81 7.36 -12.05
N ILE A 80 -6.18 6.34 -12.63
CA ILE A 80 -5.15 6.50 -13.65
C ILE A 80 -5.77 6.20 -15.01
N THR A 81 -5.61 7.12 -15.96
CA THR A 81 -6.22 7.05 -17.30
C THR A 81 -5.16 7.14 -18.40
N ASP A 82 -5.19 6.20 -19.35
CA ASP A 82 -4.37 6.23 -20.57
C ASP A 82 -4.96 7.19 -21.61
N ARG A 83 -4.15 7.61 -22.58
CA ARG A 83 -4.53 8.49 -23.69
C ARG A 83 -5.72 7.98 -24.52
N LYS A 84 -5.98 6.68 -24.49
CA LYS A 84 -7.14 6.03 -25.14
C LYS A 84 -8.43 6.13 -24.32
N GLY A 85 -8.42 6.79 -23.16
CA GLY A 85 -9.57 6.91 -22.27
C GLY A 85 -9.84 5.68 -21.39
N LYS A 86 -8.95 4.67 -21.42
CA LYS A 86 -9.03 3.54 -20.49
C LYS A 86 -8.55 3.98 -19.12
N SER A 87 -9.32 3.68 -18.07
CA SER A 87 -9.00 4.06 -16.71
C SER A 87 -8.98 2.86 -15.75
N VAL A 88 -8.17 2.95 -14.71
CA VAL A 88 -8.08 1.98 -13.62
C VAL A 88 -7.96 2.73 -12.30
N LYS A 89 -8.66 2.24 -11.27
CA LYS A 89 -8.58 2.77 -9.90
C LYS A 89 -7.45 2.09 -9.14
N PHE A 90 -6.72 2.87 -8.37
CA PHE A 90 -5.67 2.45 -7.46
C PHE A 90 -5.87 3.10 -6.11
N ALA A 91 -5.32 2.51 -5.05
CA ALA A 91 -5.14 3.23 -3.79
C ALA A 91 -3.68 3.61 -3.58
N GLU A 92 -3.47 4.80 -3.05
CA GLU A 92 -2.18 5.28 -2.60
C GLU A 92 -1.76 4.54 -1.33
N LEU A 93 -0.59 3.91 -1.37
CA LEU A 93 0.04 3.28 -0.23
C LEU A 93 1.06 4.20 0.44
N GLU A 94 1.97 4.74 -0.37
CA GLU A 94 3.14 5.46 0.10
C GLU A 94 3.46 6.58 -0.89
N GLN A 95 3.73 7.77 -0.35
CA GLN A 95 4.24 8.90 -1.11
C GLN A 95 5.57 9.37 -0.51
N ASN A 96 6.60 9.42 -1.34
CA ASN A 96 7.90 9.99 -1.00
C ASN A 96 8.25 11.10 -1.99
N GLY A 97 7.87 12.33 -1.66
CA GLY A 97 7.98 13.47 -2.56
C GLY A 97 7.11 13.28 -3.81
N SER A 98 7.74 13.22 -4.97
CA SER A 98 7.06 12.96 -6.25
C SER A 98 6.94 11.47 -6.59
N GLU A 99 7.56 10.56 -5.86
CA GLU A 99 7.38 9.13 -6.09
C GLU A 99 6.18 8.62 -5.27
N VAL A 100 5.23 7.97 -5.93
CA VAL A 100 4.02 7.43 -5.31
C VAL A 100 3.89 5.94 -5.64
N ILE A 101 3.58 5.13 -4.63
CA ILE A 101 3.27 3.71 -4.78
C ILE A 101 1.77 3.52 -4.68
N PHE A 102 1.20 3.04 -5.76
CA PHE A 102 -0.21 2.73 -5.91
C PHE A 102 -0.44 1.22 -5.88
N GLU A 103 -1.42 0.76 -5.11
CA GLU A 103 -1.85 -0.64 -5.12
C GLU A 103 -3.06 -0.79 -6.06
N ASP A 104 -3.07 -1.87 -6.85
CA ASP A 104 -4.25 -2.24 -7.63
C ASP A 104 -5.20 -3.14 -6.84
N LYS A 105 -6.36 -3.43 -7.42
CA LYS A 105 -7.34 -4.34 -6.80
C LYS A 105 -6.82 -5.77 -6.55
N ASP A 106 -5.75 -6.17 -7.24
CA ASP A 106 -5.14 -7.50 -7.15
C ASP A 106 -3.98 -7.49 -6.12
N GLY A 107 -3.74 -6.36 -5.45
CA GLY A 107 -2.68 -6.18 -4.45
C GLY A 107 -1.29 -5.90 -5.05
N ARG A 108 -1.18 -5.67 -6.36
CA ARG A 108 0.09 -5.35 -7.02
C ARG A 108 0.44 -3.90 -6.80
N ARG A 109 1.71 -3.65 -6.46
CA ARG A 109 2.24 -2.33 -6.15
C ARG A 109 2.89 -1.74 -7.39
N HIS A 110 2.38 -0.61 -7.84
CA HIS A 110 2.82 0.10 -9.03
C HIS A 110 3.43 1.42 -8.62
N LYS A 111 4.67 1.65 -9.04
CA LYS A 111 5.41 2.87 -8.73
C LYS A 111 5.23 3.88 -9.84
N PHE A 112 4.93 5.12 -9.47
CA PHE A 112 4.79 6.24 -10.38
C PHE A 112 5.60 7.45 -9.89
N PHE A 113 6.09 8.24 -10.83
CA PHE A 113 6.56 9.59 -10.58
C PHE A 113 5.42 10.56 -10.93
N VAL A 114 4.92 11.27 -9.92
CA VAL A 114 3.79 12.19 -10.01
C VAL A 114 4.31 13.63 -9.97
N SER A 115 4.07 14.34 -11.06
CA SER A 115 4.25 15.79 -11.17
C SER A 115 2.96 16.42 -11.74
N GLU A 116 2.98 16.88 -12.99
CA GLU A 116 1.76 17.29 -13.74
C GLU A 116 1.01 16.08 -14.30
N SER A 117 1.70 14.94 -14.45
CA SER A 117 1.16 13.66 -14.87
C SER A 117 1.78 12.54 -14.04
N ALA A 118 1.21 11.34 -14.11
CA ALA A 118 1.76 10.16 -13.47
C ALA A 118 2.58 9.35 -14.48
N MET A 119 3.91 9.43 -14.38
CA MET A 119 4.82 8.61 -15.18
C MET A 119 5.02 7.25 -14.52
N TYR A 120 4.78 6.17 -15.24
CA TYR A 120 4.96 4.83 -14.71
C TYR A 120 6.44 4.45 -14.60
N LEU A 121 6.87 4.02 -13.42
CA LEU A 121 8.24 3.62 -13.15
C LEU A 121 8.42 2.09 -13.11
N GLY A 122 7.36 1.33 -12.81
CA GLY A 122 7.41 -0.12 -12.75
C GLY A 122 6.50 -0.71 -11.68
N THR A 123 6.55 -2.03 -11.53
CA THR A 123 5.89 -2.76 -10.43
C THR A 123 6.95 -3.11 -9.39
N GLU A 124 6.64 -2.94 -8.11
CA GLU A 124 7.47 -3.49 -7.02
C GLU A 124 7.11 -4.96 -6.82
N GLU A 125 8.11 -5.84 -6.89
CA GLU A 125 8.00 -7.27 -6.54
C GLU A 125 8.00 -7.50 -5.02
#